data_AF-A0A4W5KTS0-F1
#
_entry.id   AF-A0A4W5KTS0-F1
#
_cell.length_a   1.000
_cell.length_b   1.000
_cell.length_c   1.000
_cell.angle_alpha   90.00
_cell.angle_beta   90.00
_cell.angle_gamma   90.00
#
_symmetry.space_group_name_H-M   'P 1'
#
loop_
_entity.id
_entity.type
_entity.pdbx_description
1 polymer ?
#
loop_
_entity_poly.entity_id
_entity_poly.type
_entity_poly.pdbx_seq_one_letter_code
_entity_poly.pdbx_strand_id
1 'polypeptide(L)'
;MEGAVCVFQLKGHITPVRTVVFSPDGLALVSGGVGGLMNIWSLRDGSVLQTVIAGSGAIQNIVWIPDVGVAVCSNRSKVRWNIFWNQNQFTRRPRMVM
;
A
#
# COMPACT_ATOMS: atom_id res chain seq x y z
N MET A 1 -30.76 9.16 1.91
CA MET A 1 -29.30 9.36 1.89
C MET A 1 -28.69 8.12 2.50
N GLU A 2 -28.02 7.29 1.70
CA GLU A 2 -27.32 6.12 2.24
C GLU A 2 -26.14 6.60 3.09
N GLY A 3 -26.05 6.10 4.31
CA GLY A 3 -24.93 6.39 5.21
C GLY A 3 -23.66 5.68 4.75
N ALA A 4 -22.50 6.18 5.18
CA ALA A 4 -21.24 5.48 4.95
C ALA A 4 -21.25 4.13 5.69
N VAL A 5 -21.01 3.04 4.96
CA VAL A 5 -20.88 1.69 5.53
C VAL A 5 -19.40 1.31 5.58
N CYS A 6 -18.94 0.81 6.73
CA CYS A 6 -17.60 0.26 6.87
C CYS A 6 -17.52 -1.08 6.14
N VAL A 7 -16.70 -1.15 5.08
CA VAL A 7 -16.50 -2.38 4.29
C VAL A 7 -15.43 -3.28 4.93
N PHE A 8 -14.31 -2.69 5.36
CA PHE A 8 -13.19 -3.43 5.96
C PHE A 8 -12.62 -2.72 7.18
N GLN A 9 -12.20 -3.52 8.17
CA GLN A 9 -11.38 -3.05 9.29
C GLN A 9 -9.99 -3.70 9.20
N LEU A 10 -9.04 -2.97 8.61
CA LEU A 10 -7.69 -3.45 8.32
C LEU A 10 -6.82 -3.42 9.60
N LYS A 11 -6.71 -4.57 10.27
CA LYS A 11 -5.94 -4.73 11.53
C LYS A 11 -4.57 -5.31 11.25
N GLY A 12 -3.51 -4.65 11.71
CA GLY A 12 -2.14 -5.14 11.50
C GLY A 12 -1.04 -4.10 11.73
N HIS A 13 -1.36 -2.81 11.72
CA HIS A 13 -0.41 -1.79 12.16
C HIS A 13 -0.29 -1.79 13.69
N ILE A 14 0.94 -1.94 14.18
CA ILE A 14 1.27 -1.86 15.62
C ILE A 14 1.57 -0.42 16.10
N THR A 15 1.64 0.52 15.16
CA THR A 15 1.84 1.96 15.43
C THR A 15 0.79 2.78 14.71
N PRO A 16 0.52 4.04 15.13
CA PRO A 16 -0.44 4.88 14.44
C PRO A 16 -0.15 4.99 12.94
N VAL A 17 -1.19 4.81 12.12
CA VAL A 17 -1.12 5.00 10.67
C VAL A 17 -1.07 6.50 10.39
N ARG A 18 -0.10 6.92 9.59
CA ARG A 18 0.15 8.33 9.29
C ARG A 18 -0.20 8.70 7.84
N THR A 19 -0.14 7.73 6.93
CA THR A 19 -0.37 7.96 5.51
C THR A 19 -0.95 6.70 4.87
N VAL A 20 -1.79 6.89 3.86
CA VAL A 20 -2.41 5.83 3.07
C VAL A 20 -2.45 6.23 1.60
N VAL A 21 -2.32 5.25 0.70
CA VAL A 21 -2.49 5.46 -0.75
C VAL A 21 -3.16 4.23 -1.36
N PHE A 22 -4.12 4.47 -2.25
CA PHE A 22 -4.76 3.41 -3.03
C PHE A 22 -3.96 3.12 -4.29
N SER A 23 -3.99 1.88 -4.73
CA SER A 23 -3.60 1.58 -6.10
C SER A 23 -4.62 2.17 -7.08
N PRO A 24 -4.21 2.61 -8.28
CA PRO A 24 -5.10 3.20 -9.29
C PRO A 24 -6.20 2.26 -9.76
N ASP A 25 -5.98 0.95 -9.68
CA ASP A 25 -6.98 -0.07 -10.01
C ASP A 25 -7.94 -0.39 -8.87
N GLY A 26 -7.76 0.22 -7.69
CA GLY A 26 -8.61 0.03 -6.51
C GLY A 26 -8.51 -1.35 -5.86
N LEU A 27 -7.55 -2.19 -6.26
CA LEU A 27 -7.42 -3.55 -5.72
C LEU A 27 -6.52 -3.64 -4.49
N ALA A 28 -5.68 -2.64 -4.26
CA ALA A 28 -4.73 -2.60 -3.16
C ALA A 28 -4.73 -1.26 -2.43
N LEU A 29 -4.36 -1.31 -1.15
CA LEU A 29 -4.10 -0.16 -0.32
C LEU A 29 -2.71 -0.30 0.28
N VAL A 30 -1.95 0.79 0.32
CA VAL A 30 -0.68 0.85 1.06
C VAL A 30 -0.83 1.85 2.19
N SER A 31 -0.35 1.47 3.36
CA SER A 31 -0.46 2.26 4.58
C SER A 31 0.89 2.33 5.29
N GLY A 32 1.26 3.50 5.79
CA GLY A 32 2.52 3.74 6.49
C GLY A 32 2.31 4.16 7.93
N GLY A 33 3.03 3.52 8.84
CA GLY A 33 2.97 3.78 10.28
C GLY A 33 4.10 4.67 10.79
N VAL A 34 3.91 5.18 12.01
CA VAL A 34 4.94 5.95 12.74
C VAL A 34 6.17 5.09 13.06
N GLY A 35 6.00 3.78 13.24
CA GLY A 35 7.09 2.84 13.49
C GLY A 35 7.96 2.48 12.28
N GLY A 36 7.73 3.11 11.12
CA GLY A 36 8.48 2.80 9.89
C GLY A 36 8.06 1.49 9.20
N LEU A 37 6.91 0.94 9.60
CA LEU A 37 6.28 -0.19 8.95
C LEU A 37 5.31 0.28 7.87
N MET A 38 5.29 -0.45 6.76
CA MET A 38 4.34 -0.30 5.68
C MET A 38 3.56 -1.60 5.51
N ASN A 39 2.23 -1.50 5.42
CA ASN A 39 1.40 -2.66 5.11
C ASN A 39 0.73 -2.43 3.75
N ILE A 40 0.80 -3.45 2.90
CA ILE A 40 0.07 -3.57 1.64
C ILE A 40 -1.12 -4.48 1.90
N TRP A 41 -2.31 -4.02 1.56
CA TRP A 41 -3.58 -4.69 1.80
C TRP A 41 -4.23 -5.04 0.49
N SER A 42 -4.95 -6.16 0.47
CA SER A 42 -5.90 -6.50 -0.57
C SER A 42 -7.25 -5.88 -0.22
N LEU A 43 -7.82 -5.11 -1.15
CA LEU A 43 -9.16 -4.55 -1.00
C LEU A 43 -10.25 -5.50 -1.50
N ARG A 44 -9.89 -6.72 -1.94
CA ARG A 44 -10.88 -7.76 -2.26
C ARG A 44 -11.46 -8.41 -1.01
N ASP A 45 -10.63 -8.59 0.01
CA ASP A 45 -10.93 -9.37 1.21
C ASP A 45 -10.44 -8.72 2.51
N GLY A 46 -9.77 -7.57 2.43
CA GLY A 46 -9.23 -6.85 3.59
C GLY A 46 -8.00 -7.49 4.21
N SER A 47 -7.37 -8.46 3.53
CA SER A 47 -6.19 -9.17 4.04
C SER A 47 -4.91 -8.33 3.91
N VAL A 48 -3.93 -8.59 4.79
CA VAL A 48 -2.57 -8.07 4.63
C VAL A 48 -1.87 -8.93 3.58
N LEU A 49 -1.54 -8.34 2.43
CA LEU A 49 -0.72 -8.99 1.41
C LEU A 49 0.75 -9.03 1.83
N GLN A 50 1.23 -7.91 2.40
CA GLN A 50 2.63 -7.79 2.78
C GLN A 50 2.83 -6.73 3.86
N THR A 51 3.72 -7.03 4.81
CA THR A 51 4.26 -6.06 5.77
C THR A 51 5.73 -5.82 5.45
N VAL A 52 6.13 -4.55 5.41
CA VAL A 52 7.43 -4.11 4.94
C VAL A 52 8.05 -3.16 5.96
N ILE A 53 9.30 -3.42 6.32
CA ILE A 53 10.08 -2.53 7.18
C ILE A 53 10.77 -1.51 6.28
N ALA A 54 10.19 -0.31 6.16
CA ALA A 54 10.76 0.79 5.40
C ALA A 54 11.84 1.55 6.18
N GLY A 55 11.89 1.38 7.50
CA GLY A 55 12.94 1.91 8.36
C GLY A 55 12.50 1.99 9.82
N SER A 56 13.24 2.75 10.62
CA SER A 56 12.95 2.97 12.05
C SER A 56 12.18 4.27 12.35
N GLY A 57 11.85 5.05 11.32
CA GLY A 57 11.27 6.39 11.45
C GLY A 57 9.89 6.49 10.82
N ALA A 58 9.12 7.49 11.26
CA ALA A 58 7.78 7.73 10.76
C ALA A 58 7.76 7.92 9.24
N ILE A 59 6.89 7.15 8.59
CA ILE A 59 6.62 7.29 7.16
C ILE A 59 5.77 8.54 6.96
N GLN A 60 6.30 9.50 6.20
CA GLN A 60 5.66 10.81 6.03
C GLN A 60 4.74 10.83 4.83
N ASN A 61 5.22 10.32 3.70
CA ASN A 61 4.47 10.27 2.45
C ASN A 61 4.64 8.89 1.82
N ILE A 62 3.57 8.41 1.18
CA ILE A 62 3.59 7.26 0.29
C ILE A 62 2.95 7.67 -1.03
N VAL A 63 3.59 7.30 -2.14
CA VAL A 63 3.07 7.51 -3.49
C VAL A 63 3.00 6.16 -4.21
N TRP A 64 1.89 5.91 -4.90
CA TRP A 64 1.75 4.79 -5.82
C TRP A 64 2.12 5.24 -7.24
N ILE A 65 2.92 4.45 -7.93
CA ILE A 65 3.36 4.68 -9.31
C ILE A 65 2.54 3.73 -10.23
N PRO A 66 1.56 4.26 -10.98
CA PRO A 66 0.59 3.44 -11.74
C PRO A 66 1.21 2.54 -12.81
N ASP A 67 2.18 3.09 -13.54
CA ASP A 67 2.84 2.46 -14.69
C ASP A 67 3.78 1.32 -14.29
N VAL A 68 4.28 1.35 -13.05
CA VAL A 68 5.26 0.39 -12.55
C VAL A 68 4.70 -0.52 -11.45
N GLY A 69 3.56 -0.16 -10.83
CA GLY A 69 2.96 -0.95 -9.74
C GLY A 69 3.76 -0.89 -8.44
N VAL A 70 4.43 0.24 -8.20
CA VAL A 70 5.36 0.43 -7.08
C VAL A 70 4.81 1.45 -6.09
N ALA A 71 4.99 1.18 -4.79
CA ALA A 71 4.84 2.18 -3.75
C ALA A 71 6.20 2.73 -3.30
N VAL A 72 6.34 4.06 -3.27
CA VAL A 72 7.52 4.76 -2.76
C VAL A 72 7.19 5.49 -1.47
N CYS A 73 8.07 5.41 -0.47
CA CYS A 73 7.89 6.11 0.79
C CYS A 73 9.10 6.94 1.21
N SER A 74 8.84 8.00 1.99
CA SER A 74 9.88 8.77 2.69
C SER A 74 9.77 8.57 4.21
N ASN A 75 10.90 8.50 4.91
CA ASN A 75 10.95 8.41 6.37
C ASN A 75 11.89 9.48 6.97
N ARG A 76 11.74 9.76 8.28
CA ARG A 76 12.59 10.73 9.00
C ARG A 76 14.00 10.22 9.31
N SER A 77 14.25 8.91 9.29
CA SER A 77 15.47 8.33 9.85
C SER A 77 16.59 8.08 8.83
N LYS A 78 16.35 8.26 7.53
CA LYS A 78 17.35 8.41 6.44
C LYS A 78 16.62 8.93 5.20
N VAL A 79 17.19 9.88 4.48
CA VAL A 79 16.67 10.37 3.18
C VAL A 79 16.85 9.24 2.14
N ARG A 80 16.03 8.20 2.21
CA ARG A 80 16.07 7.06 1.32
C ARG A 80 14.66 6.77 0.82
N TRP A 81 14.53 6.77 -0.49
CA TRP A 81 13.33 6.31 -1.17
C TRP A 81 13.41 4.80 -1.29
N ASN A 82 12.44 4.09 -0.74
CA ASN A 82 12.33 2.64 -0.92
C ASN A 82 11.24 2.35 -1.95
N ILE A 83 11.55 1.47 -2.91
CA ILE A 83 10.65 1.01 -3.97
C ILE A 83 10.15 -0.38 -3.56
N PHE A 84 8.84 -0.53 -3.44
CA PHE A 84 8.22 -1.83 -3.13
C PHE A 84 7.28 -2.26 -4.24
N TRP A 85 7.42 -3.52 -4.66
CA TRP A 85 6.66 -4.12 -5.74
C TRP A 85 5.49 -4.93 -5.18
N ASN A 86 4.28 -4.70 -5.68
CA ASN A 86 3.17 -5.60 -5.46
C ASN A 86 3.10 -6.63 -6.61
N GLN A 87 3.42 -7.90 -6.34
CA GLN A 87 3.44 -8.96 -7.36
C GLN A 87 2.04 -9.39 -7.85
N ASN A 88 0.94 -8.85 -7.31
CA ASN A 88 -0.43 -9.26 -7.68
C ASN A 88 -0.96 -8.69 -9.02
N GLN A 89 -0.13 -8.08 -9.86
CA GLN A 89 -0.54 -7.48 -11.15
C GLN A 89 -0.27 -8.36 -12.39
N PHE A 90 0.41 -9.51 -12.28
CA PHE A 90 0.82 -10.31 -13.45
C PHE A 90 -0.17 -11.41 -13.90
N THR A 91 -1.48 -11.20 -13.79
CA THR A 91 -2.48 -12.08 -14.43
C THR A 91 -3.40 -11.37 -15.42
N ARG A 92 -2.88 -10.38 -16.14
CA ARG A 92 -3.43 -10.04 -17.47
C ARG A 92 -2.45 -10.53 -18.54
N ARG A 93 -2.67 -11.77 -19.02
CA ARG A 93 -2.16 -12.16 -20.34
C ARG A 93 -2.66 -11.12 -21.34
N PRO A 94 -1.84 -10.59 -22.26
CA PRO A 94 -2.40 -9.97 -23.45
C PRO A 94 -3.15 -11.08 -24.20
N ARG A 95 -4.48 -10.98 -24.24
CA ARG A 95 -5.24 -11.59 -25.34
C ARG A 95 -4.85 -10.80 -26.58
N MET A 96 -3.90 -11.32 -27.35
CA MET A 96 -3.78 -10.94 -28.75
C MET A 96 -4.97 -11.60 -29.45
N VAL A 97 -5.95 -10.78 -29.82
CA VAL A 97 -7.05 -11.20 -30.69
C VAL A 97 -6.71 -10.65 -32.08
N MET A 98 -6.67 -11.59 -33.01
CA MET A 98 -6.45 -11.51 -34.47
C MET A 98 -5.02 -11.22 -34.95
#